data_AF-A0A2T2THQ0-F1
#
_entry.id   AF-A0A2T2THQ0-F1
#
_cell.length_a   1.000
_cell.length_b   1.000
_cell.length_c   1.000
_cell.angle_alpha   90.00
_cell.angle_beta   90.00
_cell.angle_gamma   90.00
#
_symmetry.space_group_name_H-M   'P 1'
#
loop_
_entity.id
_entity.type
_entity.pdbx_description
1 polymer ?
#
loop_
_entity_poly.entity_id
_entity_poly.type
_entity_poly.pdbx_seq_one_letter_code
_entity_poly.pdbx_strand_id
1 'polypeptide(L)' 'GDGVVYGELFRLHDPRPWTLLDAYEGYEPDREDDSLFVRRQVALQEPADHTAWVYWFNGDPTGHPQIPSGDWVEYARDRT' A
#
# COMPACT_ATOMS: atom_id res chain seq x y z
N GLY A 1 -5.84 0.19 -11.33
CA GLY A 1 -6.20 1.35 -12.17
C GLY A 1 -5.01 1.71 -13.03
N ASP A 2 -5.20 2.60 -13.99
CA ASP A 2 -4.12 3.10 -14.83
C ASP A 2 -3.38 4.22 -14.08
N GLY A 3 -2.10 4.03 -13.77
CA GLY A 3 -1.28 5.00 -13.05
C GLY A 3 -0.04 4.39 -12.40
N VAL A 4 0.92 5.24 -12.06
CA VAL A 4 2.15 4.88 -11.33
C VAL A 4 2.06 5.48 -9.93
N VAL A 5 2.41 4.71 -8.91
CA VAL A 5 2.46 5.18 -7.52
C VAL A 5 3.92 5.20 -7.08
N TYR A 6 4.34 6.32 -6.49
CA TYR A 6 5.70 6.51 -5.99
C TYR A 6 5.75 6.22 -4.49
N GLY A 7 6.78 5.51 -4.07
CA GLY A 7 6.98 5.13 -2.68
C GLY A 7 8.40 4.66 -2.40
N GLU A 8 8.68 4.38 -1.14
CA GLU A 8 9.97 3.87 -0.69
C GLU A 8 9.91 2.34 -0.54
N LEU A 9 10.93 1.64 -1.04
CA LEU A 9 11.03 0.18 -0.95
C LEU A 9 11.90 -0.22 0.25
N PHE A 10 11.32 -0.99 1.17
CA PHE A 10 12.02 -1.52 2.33
C PHE A 10 12.11 -3.05 2.29
N ARG A 11 13.27 -3.58 2.70
CA ARG A 11 13.47 -5.02 2.91
C ARG A 11 13.36 -5.35 4.39
N LEU A 12 12.42 -6.21 4.74
CA LEU A 12 12.32 -6.79 6.09
C LEU A 12 13.16 -8.06 6.15
N HIS A 13 14.14 -8.08 7.06
CA HIS A 13 15.03 -9.23 7.26
C HIS A 13 14.48 -10.26 8.25
N ASP A 14 13.45 -9.87 8.99
CA ASP A 14 12.84 -10.67 10.05
C ASP A 14 11.34 -10.82 9.75
N PRO A 15 10.72 -11.98 9.98
CA PRO A 15 9.30 -12.17 9.76
C PRO A 15 8.41 -11.55 10.86
N ARG A 16 8.95 -11.30 12.07
CA ARG A 16 8.18 -10.79 13.23
C ARG A 16 7.42 -9.48 12.97
N PRO A 17 7.94 -8.50 12.21
CA PRO A 17 7.22 -7.27 11.91
C PRO A 17 5.93 -7.49 11.12
N TRP A 18 5.77 -8.60 10.37
CA TRP A 18 4.57 -8.84 9.58
C TRP A 18 3.31 -8.87 10.46
N THR A 19 3.35 -9.58 11.59
CA THR A 19 2.20 -9.63 12.51
C THR A 19 1.87 -8.25 13.09
N LEU A 20 2.89 -7.43 13.35
CA LEU A 20 2.68 -6.07 13.85
C LEU A 20 2.07 -5.16 12.77
N LEU A 21 2.57 -5.26 11.54
CA LEU A 21 2.06 -4.50 10.39
C LEU A 21 0.62 -4.93 10.05
N ASP A 22 0.36 -6.24 10.01
CA ASP A 22 -0.99 -6.80 9.76
C ASP A 22 -1.99 -6.27 10.81
N ALA A 23 -1.61 -6.26 12.09
CA ALA A 23 -2.45 -5.71 13.15
C ALA A 23 -2.62 -4.18 13.05
N TYR A 24 -1.57 -3.43 12.69
CA TYR A 24 -1.63 -1.98 12.51
C TYR A 24 -2.55 -1.57 11.34
N GLU A 25 -2.48 -2.30 10.23
CA GLU A 25 -3.28 -2.06 9.02
C GLU A 25 -4.68 -2.71 9.10
N GLY A 26 -4.97 -3.48 10.16
CA GLY A 26 -6.25 -4.17 10.30
C GLY A 26 -6.48 -5.26 9.24
N TYR A 27 -5.41 -5.97 8.86
CA TYR A 27 -5.44 -7.09 7.93
C TYR A 27 -5.53 -8.42 8.67
N GLU A 28 -6.58 -9.18 8.38
CA GLU A 28 -6.82 -10.54 8.88
C GLU A 28 -6.78 -11.54 7.69
N PRO A 29 -5.73 -12.37 7.55
CA PRO A 29 -5.55 -13.25 6.39
C PRO A 29 -6.71 -14.23 6.13
N ASP A 30 -7.38 -14.68 7.19
CA ASP A 30 -8.50 -15.63 7.10
C ASP A 30 -9.86 -14.91 6.91
N ARG A 31 -9.87 -13.57 6.95
CA ARG A 31 -11.06 -12.71 6.86
C ARG A 31 -10.77 -11.45 6.05
N GLU A 32 -10.25 -11.62 4.85
CA GLU A 32 -9.88 -10.48 4.00
C GLU A 32 -11.07 -9.56 3.71
N ASP A 33 -12.29 -10.11 3.54
CA ASP A 33 -13.51 -9.32 3.30
C ASP A 33 -13.86 -8.36 4.44
N ASP A 34 -13.46 -8.69 5.67
CA ASP A 34 -13.68 -7.87 6.86
C ASP A 34 -12.48 -6.97 7.20
N SER A 35 -11.36 -7.13 6.49
CA SER A 35 -10.13 -6.39 6.75
C SER A 35 -10.24 -4.94 6.26
N LEU A 36 -9.61 -4.00 6.97
CA LEU A 36 -9.56 -2.59 6.55
C LEU A 36 -8.66 -2.41 5.32
N PHE A 37 -7.52 -3.07 5.34
CA PHE A 37 -6.62 -3.20 4.21
C PHE A 37 -6.33 -4.67 3.92
N VAL A 38 -6.06 -5.00 2.66
CA VAL A 38 -5.66 -6.35 2.23
C VAL A 38 -4.24 -6.35 1.70
N ARG A 39 -3.44 -7.33 2.12
CA ARG A 39 -2.03 -7.42 1.71
C ARG A 39 -1.91 -8.13 0.37
N ARG A 40 -1.26 -7.50 -0.61
CA ARG A 40 -1.08 -8.02 -1.97
C ARG A 40 0.37 -7.94 -2.41
N GLN A 41 0.85 -8.91 -3.18
CA GLN A 41 2.12 -8.78 -3.88
C GLN A 41 1.90 -8.00 -5.17
N VAL A 42 2.67 -6.94 -5.36
CA VAL A 42 2.61 -6.07 -6.54
C VAL A 42 3.96 -6.09 -7.23
N ALA A 43 3.96 -6.27 -8.55
CA ALA A 43 5.16 -6.12 -9.36
C ALA A 43 5.55 -4.64 -9.42
N LEU A 44 6.83 -4.35 -9.17
CA LEU A 44 7.34 -2.99 -9.22
C LEU A 44 7.66 -2.59 -10.66
N GLN A 45 7.48 -1.31 -10.99
CA GLN A 45 7.97 -0.75 -12.25
C GLN A 45 9.47 -0.46 -12.18
N GLU A 46 9.96 -0.05 -11.02
CA GLU A 46 11.38 0.14 -10.74
C GLU A 46 11.66 -0.22 -9.27
N PRO A 47 12.57 -1.18 -8.99
CA PRO A 47 13.24 -2.08 -9.94
C PRO A 47 12.25 -3.09 -10.55
N ALA A 48 12.26 -3.23 -11.88
CA ALA A 48 11.23 -3.95 -12.66
C ALA A 48 11.13 -5.48 -12.39
N ASP A 49 12.16 -6.06 -11.77
CA ASP A 49 12.29 -7.50 -11.50
C ASP A 49 11.90 -7.89 -10.07
N HIS A 50 11.34 -6.94 -9.30
CA HIS A 50 10.98 -7.16 -7.91
C HIS A 50 9.46 -7.13 -7.71
N THR A 51 9.01 -7.86 -6.69
CA THR A 51 7.68 -7.73 -6.12
C THR A 51 7.79 -7.19 -4.69
N ALA A 52 6.86 -6.33 -4.30
CA ALA A 52 6.73 -5.87 -2.92
C ALA A 52 5.34 -6.19 -2.36
N TRP A 53 5.25 -6.30 -1.04
CA TRP A 53 3.97 -6.34 -0.35
C TRP A 53 3.41 -4.94 -0.21
N VAL A 54 2.15 -4.76 -0.56
CA VAL A 54 1.40 -3.50 -0.44
C VAL A 54 0.08 -3.78 0.27
N TYR A 55 -0.32 -2.91 1.19
CA TYR A 55 -1.64 -2.92 1.81
C TYR A 55 -2.60 -2.08 0.97
N TRP A 56 -3.64 -2.70 0.45
CA TRP A 56 -4.65 -2.07 -0.40
C TRP A 56 -5.87 -1.77 0.43
N PHE A 57 -6.36 -0.53 0.40
CA PHE A 57 -7.59 -0.20 1.10
C PHE A 57 -8.74 -1.05 0.55
N ASN A 58 -9.45 -1.73 1.44
CA ASN A 58 -10.49 -2.71 1.09
C ASN A 58 -11.92 -2.13 1.14
N GLY A 59 -12.04 -0.81 1.27
CA GLY A 59 -13.30 -0.08 1.19
C GLY A 59 -13.51 0.62 -0.16
N ASP A 60 -14.57 1.42 -0.24
CA ASP A 60 -14.86 2.26 -1.40
C ASP A 60 -14.13 3.62 -1.31
N PRO A 61 -13.16 3.93 -2.18
CA PRO A 61 -12.49 5.22 -2.20
C PRO A 61 -13.26 6.31 -2.97
N THR A 62 -14.47 6.02 -3.48
CA THR A 62 -15.25 6.97 -4.28
C THR A 62 -15.53 8.26 -3.52
N GLY A 63 -15.35 9.39 -4.21
CA GLY A 63 -15.56 10.73 -3.63
C GLY A 63 -14.38 11.27 -2.82
N HIS A 64 -13.31 10.48 -2.64
CA HIS A 64 -12.07 10.96 -2.06
C HIS A 64 -11.14 11.57 -3.13
N PRO A 65 -10.32 12.57 -2.77
CA PRO A 65 -9.35 13.16 -3.68
C PRO A 65 -8.40 12.10 -4.26
N GLN A 66 -8.27 12.11 -5.59
CA GLN A 66 -7.23 11.35 -6.26
C GLN A 66 -5.93 12.15 -6.29
N ILE A 67 -4.81 11.43 -6.38
CA ILE A 67 -3.47 12.00 -6.54
C ILE A 67 -3.00 11.63 -7.95
N PRO A 68 -3.20 12.50 -8.96
CA PRO A 68 -2.93 12.15 -10.35
C PRO A 68 -1.45 11.83 -10.62
N SER A 69 -0.52 12.46 -9.88
CA SER A 69 0.91 12.18 -10.02
C SER A 69 1.33 10.86 -9.37
N GLY A 70 0.50 10.30 -8.48
CA GLY A 70 0.83 9.14 -7.67
C GLY A 70 1.94 9.37 -6.63
N ASP A 71 2.43 10.61 -6.48
CA ASP A 71 3.42 11.00 -5.48
C ASP A 71 2.73 11.68 -4.28
N TRP A 72 2.65 10.95 -3.17
CA TRP A 72 2.08 11.47 -1.93
C TRP A 72 2.87 12.64 -1.35
N VAL A 73 4.21 12.61 -1.45
CA VAL A 73 5.08 13.64 -0.89
C VAL A 73 4.88 14.96 -1.63
N GLU A 74 4.77 14.91 -2.96
CA GLU A 74 4.38 16.05 -3.78
C GLU A 74 2.99 16.58 -3.35
N TYR A 75 1.98 15.70 -3.31
CA TYR A 75 0.60 16.06 -3.00
C TYR A 75 0.43 16.69 -1.59
N ALA A 76 1.17 16.20 -0.60
CA ALA A 76 1.10 16.65 0.79
C ALA A 76 1.79 18.00 1.02
N ARG A 77 2.87 18.31 0.28
CA ARG A 77 3.58 19.60 0.39
C ARG A 77 2.68 20.78 0.06
N ASP A 78 1.83 20.65 -0.95
CA ASP A 78 0.91 21.70 -1.38
C ASP A 78 -0.26 21.96 -0.41
N ARG A 79 -0.36 21.15 0.65
CA ARG A 79 -1.46 21.17 1.64
C ARG A 79 -0.99 21.45 3.07
N THR A 80 0.29 21.75 3.26
CA THR A 80 0.88 22.12 4.55
C THR A 80 1.17 23.62 4.57
#